data_AF-A0A1X7CDB5-F1
#
_entry.id   AF-A0A1X7CDB5-F1
#
_cell.length_a   1.000
_cell.length_b   1.000
_cell.length_c   1.000
_cell.angle_alpha   90.00
_cell.angle_beta   90.00
_cell.angle_gamma   90.00
#
_symmetry.space_group_name_H-M   'P 1'
#
loop_
_entity.id
_entity.type
_entity.pdbx_description
1 polymer ?
#
loop_
_entity_poly.entity_id
_entity_poly.type
_entity_poly.pdbx_seq_one_letter_code
_entity_poly.pdbx_strand_id
1 'polypeptide(L)'
;MSAIRVASAALLGVTALTLSAPAAVAIGDDDHYVMSTGYSVVPSLVEPGGQVSLRVDREVTGCRSHVTVSSGVFDAVTIPRGSSSAAAEVDWDAKPGASYRVTFSCGGLSAVKDLTIASGRPSPLPYPSYHGVHAGEGGSFGGFDLKEIGLGAALIAGALGSAYHFSRRRTGEDAG
;
A
#
# COMPACT_ATOMS: atom_id res chain seq x y z
N MET A 1 -43.15 54.21 34.42
CA MET A 1 -43.15 55.58 33.86
C MET A 1 -41.81 55.80 33.16
N SER A 2 -41.90 56.06 31.86
CA SER A 2 -40.91 56.51 30.86
C SER A 2 -39.44 56.66 31.24
N ALA A 3 -38.53 56.17 30.39
CA ALA A 3 -38.07 56.95 29.23
C ALA A 3 -37.11 56.15 28.33
N ILE A 4 -37.40 56.16 27.03
CA ILE A 4 -36.50 55.79 25.95
C ILE A 4 -35.72 57.05 25.57
N ARG A 5 -34.39 56.96 25.46
CA ARG A 5 -33.60 57.90 24.65
C ARG A 5 -32.69 57.12 23.72
N VAL A 6 -32.98 57.35 22.44
CA VAL A 6 -32.33 56.89 21.21
C VAL A 6 -30.91 57.45 21.12
N ALA A 7 -29.96 56.64 20.67
CA ALA A 7 -28.76 57.11 19.98
C ALA A 7 -28.24 56.02 19.03
N SER A 8 -28.68 56.07 17.78
CA SER A 8 -28.04 55.38 16.67
C SER A 8 -26.82 56.19 16.22
N ALA A 9 -25.65 55.57 16.18
CA ALA A 9 -24.50 56.06 15.42
C ALA A 9 -23.80 54.88 14.76
N ALA A 10 -23.61 55.03 13.46
CA ALA A 10 -23.09 54.09 12.47
C ALA A 10 -21.81 53.36 12.87
N LEU A 11 -21.61 52.17 12.30
CA LEU A 11 -20.48 51.90 11.41
C LEU A 11 -20.73 50.62 10.60
N LEU A 12 -20.75 50.79 9.28
CA LEU A 12 -20.83 49.75 8.26
C LEU A 12 -19.54 48.92 8.28
N GLY A 13 -19.58 47.74 8.89
CA GLY A 13 -18.53 46.73 8.78
C GLY A 13 -18.70 45.90 7.51
N VAL A 14 -18.38 46.47 6.35
CA VAL A 14 -18.16 45.69 5.12
C VAL A 14 -16.83 44.96 5.29
N THR A 15 -16.88 43.66 5.60
CA THR A 15 -15.76 42.76 5.30
C THR A 15 -16.29 41.71 4.35
N ALA A 16 -15.91 41.87 3.09
CA ALA A 16 -16.13 40.89 2.05
C ALA A 16 -15.56 39.56 2.55
N LEU A 17 -16.43 38.56 2.74
CA LEU A 17 -15.97 37.19 2.70
C LEU A 17 -15.42 36.98 1.28
N THR A 18 -14.10 37.08 1.16
CA THR A 18 -13.38 36.54 0.03
C THR A 18 -13.64 35.04 0.05
N LEU A 19 -14.66 34.62 -0.68
CA LEU A 19 -14.81 33.25 -1.13
C LEU A 19 -13.53 32.92 -1.89
N SER A 20 -12.57 32.35 -1.19
CA SER A 20 -11.53 31.55 -1.79
C SER A 20 -12.24 30.29 -2.28
N ALA A 21 -12.92 30.42 -3.43
CA ALA A 21 -13.32 29.26 -4.18
C ALA A 21 -12.03 28.53 -4.52
N PRO A 22 -11.83 27.27 -4.08
CA PRO A 22 -10.82 26.46 -4.72
C PRO A 22 -11.16 26.47 -6.19
N ALA A 23 -10.25 26.99 -7.02
CA ALA A 23 -10.27 26.71 -8.43
C ALA A 23 -10.09 25.20 -8.54
N ALA A 24 -11.22 24.48 -8.54
CA ALA A 24 -11.29 23.13 -9.03
C ALA A 24 -10.81 23.23 -10.47
N VAL A 25 -9.55 22.86 -10.67
CA VAL A 25 -8.97 22.69 -11.98
C VAL A 25 -9.80 21.59 -12.63
N ALA A 26 -10.77 21.99 -13.46
CA ALA A 26 -11.45 21.09 -14.35
C ALA A 26 -10.39 20.57 -15.31
N ILE A 27 -9.89 19.38 -15.00
CA ILE A 27 -9.11 18.57 -15.93
C ILE A 27 -10.04 18.32 -17.11
N GLY A 28 -9.55 18.63 -18.30
CA GLY A 28 -10.31 18.78 -19.54
C GLY A 28 -11.42 17.76 -19.74
N ASP A 29 -12.52 18.30 -20.23
CA ASP A 29 -13.65 17.61 -20.83
C ASP A 29 -13.16 16.82 -22.05
N ASP A 30 -12.63 15.63 -21.80
CA ASP A 30 -12.47 14.58 -22.78
C ASP A 30 -13.43 13.48 -22.31
N ASP A 31 -14.43 13.13 -23.11
CA ASP A 31 -15.43 12.07 -22.88
C ASP A 31 -14.77 10.66 -22.82
N HIS A 32 -13.77 10.48 -21.97
CA HIS A 32 -13.07 9.21 -21.78
C HIS A 32 -13.53 8.54 -20.49
N TYR A 33 -14.22 7.43 -20.64
CA TYR A 33 -14.60 6.61 -19.49
C TYR A 33 -13.34 5.99 -18.87
N VAL A 34 -13.10 6.31 -17.58
CA VAL A 34 -11.91 5.85 -16.86
C VAL A 34 -12.17 4.48 -16.22
N MET A 35 -11.54 3.42 -16.73
CA MET A 35 -11.55 2.09 -16.12
C MET A 35 -10.19 1.76 -15.52
N SER A 36 -10.12 1.41 -14.22
CA SER A 36 -8.84 1.00 -13.62
C SER A 36 -8.62 -0.53 -13.62
N THR A 37 -9.66 -1.32 -13.84
CA THR A 37 -9.60 -2.79 -13.77
C THR A 37 -9.08 -3.40 -15.07
N GLY A 38 -8.29 -4.47 -15.00
CA GLY A 38 -7.78 -5.19 -16.17
C GLY A 38 -6.59 -4.53 -16.89
N TYR A 39 -6.08 -3.41 -16.38
CA TYR A 39 -4.81 -2.81 -16.82
C TYR A 39 -3.80 -2.95 -15.69
N SER A 40 -2.53 -3.22 -16.00
CA SER A 40 -1.47 -3.24 -14.97
C SER A 40 -0.10 -2.87 -15.54
N VAL A 41 0.73 -2.30 -14.66
CA VAL A 41 2.14 -1.98 -14.92
C VAL A 41 2.96 -2.77 -13.91
N VAL A 42 3.88 -3.61 -14.40
CA VAL A 42 4.67 -4.52 -13.57
C VAL A 42 6.15 -4.41 -13.96
N PRO A 43 7.06 -4.08 -13.04
CA PRO A 43 6.80 -3.64 -11.65
C PRO A 43 6.22 -2.21 -11.58
N SER A 44 5.58 -1.86 -10.46
CA SER A 44 5.06 -0.51 -10.21
C SER A 44 6.12 0.46 -9.64
N LEU A 45 7.29 -0.06 -9.27
CA LEU A 45 8.49 0.73 -9.00
C LEU A 45 9.69 0.15 -9.74
N VAL A 46 10.40 1.03 -10.43
CA VAL A 46 11.43 0.67 -11.40
C VAL A 46 12.57 1.69 -11.32
N GLU A 47 13.78 1.25 -11.58
CA GLU A 47 14.93 2.16 -11.67
C GLU A 47 14.91 2.92 -13.00
N PRO A 48 15.52 4.11 -13.08
CA PRO A 48 15.77 4.76 -14.37
C PRO A 48 16.51 3.79 -15.31
N GLY A 49 16.08 3.71 -16.58
CA GLY A 49 16.62 2.73 -17.53
C GLY A 49 16.07 1.31 -17.39
N GLY A 50 15.22 1.04 -16.40
CA GLY A 50 14.61 -0.27 -16.20
C GLY A 50 13.48 -0.56 -17.20
N GLN A 51 13.09 -1.84 -17.28
CA GLN A 51 12.00 -2.27 -18.15
C GLN A 51 10.72 -2.51 -17.34
N VAL A 52 9.58 -2.05 -17.88
CA VAL A 52 8.25 -2.30 -17.34
C VAL A 52 7.41 -3.10 -18.32
N SER A 53 6.64 -4.06 -17.79
CA SER A 53 5.61 -4.79 -18.53
C SER A 53 4.26 -4.09 -18.36
N LEU A 54 3.72 -3.66 -19.49
CA LEU A 54 2.39 -3.09 -19.62
C LEU A 54 1.44 -4.22 -20.00
N ARG A 55 0.42 -4.50 -19.18
CA ARG A 55 -0.52 -5.61 -19.40
C ARG A 55 -1.95 -5.13 -19.49
N VAL A 56 -2.71 -5.79 -20.36
CA VAL A 56 -4.11 -5.52 -20.65
C VAL A 56 -4.85 -6.85 -20.71
N ASP A 57 -5.79 -7.02 -19.78
CA ASP A 57 -6.77 -8.10 -19.78
C ASP A 57 -7.97 -7.68 -20.63
N ARG A 58 -8.05 -8.20 -21.85
CA ARG A 58 -9.08 -7.83 -22.83
C ARG A 58 -10.47 -8.37 -22.48
N GLU A 59 -10.54 -9.44 -21.69
CA GLU A 59 -11.80 -10.03 -21.26
C GLU A 59 -12.46 -9.17 -20.19
N VAL A 60 -11.65 -8.68 -19.25
CA VAL A 60 -12.10 -7.80 -18.17
C VAL A 60 -12.34 -6.37 -18.66
N THR A 61 -11.45 -5.84 -19.49
CA THR A 61 -11.53 -4.45 -19.96
C THR A 61 -12.56 -4.25 -21.09
N GLY A 62 -12.95 -5.32 -21.78
CA GLY A 62 -13.79 -5.23 -22.99
C GLY A 62 -13.11 -4.56 -24.19
N CYS A 63 -11.82 -4.21 -24.08
CA CYS A 63 -11.08 -3.53 -25.13
C CYS A 63 -10.72 -4.45 -26.30
N ARG A 64 -11.39 -4.25 -27.45
CA ARG A 64 -11.15 -5.03 -28.69
C ARG A 64 -10.23 -4.34 -29.71
N SER A 65 -9.86 -3.08 -29.47
CA SER A 65 -8.98 -2.29 -30.34
C SER A 65 -7.52 -2.32 -29.87
N HIS A 66 -6.63 -1.62 -30.58
CA HIS A 66 -5.26 -1.43 -30.08
C HIS A 66 -5.29 -0.55 -28.84
N VAL A 67 -4.33 -0.74 -27.94
CA VAL A 67 -4.19 0.07 -26.73
C VAL A 67 -2.94 0.91 -26.86
N THR A 68 -3.09 2.23 -26.77
CA THR A 68 -1.95 3.16 -26.74
C THR A 68 -1.62 3.45 -25.30
N VAL A 69 -0.39 3.22 -24.89
CA VAL A 69 0.10 3.49 -23.54
C VAL A 69 1.07 4.65 -23.59
N SER A 70 0.82 5.68 -22.79
CA SER A 70 1.68 6.86 -22.70
C SER A 70 2.02 7.20 -21.26
N SER A 71 3.21 7.74 -21.07
CA SER A 71 3.67 8.32 -19.81
C SER A 71 4.68 9.43 -20.09
N GLY A 72 5.09 10.15 -19.04
CA GLY A 72 6.14 11.17 -19.12
C GLY A 72 7.55 10.64 -18.85
N VAL A 73 7.73 9.31 -18.81
CA VAL A 73 9.00 8.62 -18.48
C VAL A 73 9.32 7.46 -19.42
N PHE A 74 8.56 7.31 -20.50
CA PHE A 74 8.85 6.35 -21.55
C PHE A 74 8.11 6.77 -22.82
N ASP A 75 8.60 6.32 -23.96
CA ASP A 75 7.98 6.53 -25.27
C ASP A 75 6.62 5.84 -25.40
N ALA A 76 5.67 6.48 -26.07
CA ALA A 76 4.33 5.91 -26.24
C ALA A 76 4.37 4.55 -26.97
N VAL A 77 3.85 3.50 -26.33
CA VAL A 77 3.85 2.13 -26.85
C VAL A 77 2.44 1.74 -27.30
N THR A 78 2.32 1.06 -28.44
CA THR A 78 1.05 0.53 -28.93
C THR A 78 0.98 -0.98 -28.75
N ILE A 79 0.01 -1.46 -27.97
CA ILE A 79 -0.31 -2.87 -27.80
C ILE A 79 -1.34 -3.27 -28.88
N PRO A 80 -0.96 -4.09 -29.88
CA PRO A 80 -1.87 -4.47 -30.96
C PRO A 80 -3.00 -5.38 -30.46
N ARG A 81 -4.08 -5.47 -31.23
CA ARG A 81 -5.31 -6.22 -30.88
C ARG A 81 -5.08 -7.68 -30.49
N GLY A 82 -4.07 -8.33 -31.07
CA GLY A 82 -3.70 -9.72 -30.80
C GLY A 82 -2.79 -9.91 -29.58
N SER A 83 -2.37 -8.83 -28.93
CA SER A 83 -1.48 -8.87 -27.77
C SER A 83 -2.18 -8.32 -26.53
N SER A 84 -1.85 -8.91 -25.39
CA SER A 84 -2.29 -8.50 -24.05
C SER A 84 -1.16 -7.88 -23.23
N SER A 85 0.05 -7.79 -23.79
CA SER A 85 1.19 -7.17 -23.12
C SER A 85 2.15 -6.50 -24.11
N ALA A 86 2.90 -5.53 -23.59
CA ALA A 86 4.08 -4.97 -24.21
C ALA A 86 5.12 -4.60 -23.14
N ALA A 87 6.36 -4.41 -23.55
CA ALA A 87 7.41 -3.87 -22.72
C ALA A 87 7.66 -2.40 -23.08
N ALA A 88 7.99 -1.57 -22.09
CA ALA A 88 8.49 -0.22 -22.27
C ALA A 88 9.75 -0.05 -21.42
N GLU A 89 10.71 0.71 -21.94
CA GLU A 89 11.91 1.10 -21.20
C GLU A 89 11.68 2.47 -20.59
N VAL A 90 12.08 2.62 -19.33
CA VAL A 90 11.96 3.87 -18.60
C VAL A 90 13.16 4.75 -18.91
N ASP A 91 12.90 6.02 -19.22
CA ASP A 91 13.93 6.99 -19.55
C ASP A 91 14.94 7.14 -18.42
N TRP A 92 16.22 7.22 -18.78
CA TRP A 92 17.33 7.34 -17.80
C TRP A 92 17.32 8.65 -17.03
N ASP A 93 16.67 9.70 -17.55
CA ASP A 93 16.52 11.01 -16.92
C ASP A 93 15.24 11.13 -16.08
N ALA A 94 14.44 10.06 -15.96
CA ALA A 94 13.27 10.03 -15.11
C ALA A 94 13.65 10.35 -13.66
N LYS A 95 12.90 11.26 -13.02
CA LYS A 95 13.24 11.80 -11.69
C LYS A 95 13.13 10.70 -10.62
N PRO A 96 14.23 10.33 -9.94
CA PRO A 96 14.19 9.34 -8.87
C PRO A 96 13.27 9.76 -7.73
N GLY A 97 12.44 8.83 -7.24
CA GLY A 97 11.47 9.05 -6.17
C GLY A 97 10.19 9.78 -6.59
N ALA A 98 10.01 10.09 -7.87
CA ALA A 98 8.76 10.63 -8.37
C ALA A 98 7.81 9.52 -8.86
N SER A 99 6.51 9.77 -8.73
CA SER A 99 5.46 8.93 -9.32
C SER A 99 4.92 9.58 -10.58
N TYR A 100 4.81 8.79 -11.64
CA TYR A 100 4.37 9.20 -12.96
C TYR A 100 3.08 8.47 -13.33
N ARG A 101 2.23 9.20 -14.05
CA ARG A 101 0.99 8.66 -14.56
C ARG A 101 1.24 7.87 -15.83
N VAL A 102 0.77 6.64 -15.85
CA VAL A 102 0.71 5.78 -17.04
C VAL A 102 -0.73 5.70 -17.50
N THR A 103 -0.99 6.19 -18.71
CA THR A 103 -2.32 6.23 -19.30
C THR A 103 -2.40 5.18 -20.40
N PHE A 104 -3.33 4.25 -20.26
CA PHE A 104 -3.73 3.32 -21.32
C PHE A 104 -4.96 3.92 -22.00
N SER A 105 -4.97 3.98 -23.32
CA SER A 105 -6.08 4.46 -24.12
C SER A 105 -6.55 3.38 -25.08
N CYS A 106 -7.84 3.06 -25.05
CA CYS A 106 -8.48 2.09 -25.90
C CYS A 106 -9.76 2.68 -26.50
N GLY A 107 -9.66 3.28 -27.70
CA GLY A 107 -10.82 3.67 -28.50
C GLY A 107 -11.88 4.51 -27.78
N GLY A 108 -11.46 5.42 -26.89
CA GLY A 108 -12.34 6.27 -26.06
C GLY A 108 -12.42 5.86 -24.59
N LEU A 109 -11.92 4.68 -24.22
CA LEU A 109 -11.72 4.29 -22.82
C LEU A 109 -10.30 4.66 -22.40
N SER A 110 -10.14 5.12 -21.17
CA SER A 110 -8.82 5.37 -20.59
C SER A 110 -8.65 4.62 -19.27
N ALA A 111 -7.44 4.18 -18.98
CA ALA A 111 -7.07 3.62 -17.69
C ALA A 111 -5.82 4.31 -17.18
N VAL A 112 -5.82 4.64 -15.90
CA VAL A 112 -4.68 5.31 -15.27
C VAL A 112 -4.06 4.40 -14.23
N LYS A 113 -2.74 4.25 -14.30
CA LYS A 113 -1.90 3.56 -13.30
C LYS A 113 -0.72 4.44 -12.92
N ASP A 114 -0.22 4.21 -11.71
CA ASP A 114 0.94 4.93 -11.21
C ASP A 114 2.19 4.05 -11.36
N LEU A 115 3.27 4.67 -11.85
CA LEU A 115 4.60 4.09 -11.93
C LEU A 115 5.55 4.97 -11.11
N THR A 116 6.25 4.39 -10.14
CA THR A 116 7.17 5.11 -9.27
C THR A 116 8.61 4.84 -9.67
N ILE A 117 9.42 5.89 -9.78
CA ILE A 117 10.85 5.73 -10.06
C ILE A 117 11.59 5.51 -8.75
N ALA A 118 12.42 4.47 -8.68
CA ALA A 118 13.21 4.17 -7.50
C ALA A 118 14.13 5.34 -7.14
N SER A 119 14.19 5.69 -5.86
CA SER A 119 14.93 6.86 -5.37
C SER A 119 16.41 6.58 -5.06
N GLY A 120 16.92 5.39 -5.39
CA GLY A 120 18.28 4.94 -5.02
C GLY A 120 18.53 4.82 -3.51
N ARG A 121 17.55 5.19 -2.68
CA ARG A 121 17.52 4.97 -1.23
C ARG A 121 16.54 3.83 -0.95
N PRO A 122 16.82 2.95 0.02
CA PRO A 122 15.86 1.91 0.42
C PRO A 122 14.54 2.58 0.82
N SER A 123 13.53 2.45 -0.03
CA SER A 123 12.19 2.97 0.23
C SER A 123 11.48 2.07 1.24
N PRO A 124 10.94 2.57 2.36
CA PRO A 124 10.21 1.76 3.34
C PRO A 124 8.80 1.34 2.90
N LEU A 125 8.51 1.19 1.60
CA LEU A 125 7.17 0.82 1.11
C LEU A 125 7.06 -0.67 0.77
N PRO A 126 5.88 -1.28 1.00
CA PRO A 126 5.72 -2.72 0.97
C PRO A 126 5.67 -3.20 -0.47
N TYR A 127 6.78 -3.72 -0.96
CA TYR A 127 6.75 -4.63 -2.08
C TYR A 127 6.26 -5.99 -1.60
N PRO A 128 5.25 -6.60 -2.23
CA PRO A 128 5.21 -8.05 -2.31
C PRO A 128 6.31 -8.43 -3.29
N SER A 129 7.56 -8.44 -2.83
CA SER A 129 8.57 -9.25 -3.47
C SER A 129 8.03 -10.67 -3.41
N TYR A 130 7.74 -11.26 -4.57
CA TYR A 130 7.55 -12.69 -4.69
C TYR A 130 8.91 -13.33 -4.40
N HIS A 131 9.28 -13.37 -3.12
CA HIS A 131 10.23 -14.32 -2.61
C HIS A 131 9.58 -15.67 -2.89
N GLY A 132 10.14 -16.39 -3.87
CA GLY A 132 9.85 -17.81 -4.02
C GLY A 132 9.98 -18.43 -2.64
N VAL A 133 8.93 -19.13 -2.21
CA VAL A 133 8.93 -19.78 -0.90
C VAL A 133 10.17 -20.66 -0.82
N HIS A 134 11.12 -20.29 0.04
CA HIS A 134 12.11 -21.22 0.55
C HIS A 134 11.37 -22.16 1.51
N ALA A 135 10.60 -23.08 0.93
CA ALA A 135 10.16 -24.28 1.62
C ALA A 135 11.35 -25.24 1.63
N GLY A 136 12.26 -25.08 2.60
CA GLY A 136 13.42 -25.96 2.68
C GLY A 136 14.60 -25.46 3.51
N GLU A 137 14.38 -25.19 4.79
CA GLU A 137 15.39 -25.30 5.85
C GLU A 137 14.60 -25.67 7.11
N GLY A 138 14.58 -26.90 7.63
CA GLY A 138 15.67 -27.86 7.67
C GLY A 138 16.55 -27.61 8.88
N GLY A 139 16.00 -27.80 10.10
CA GLY A 139 16.81 -28.07 11.29
C GLY A 139 16.84 -26.95 12.33
N SER A 140 15.90 -27.00 13.27
CA SER A 140 16.04 -26.35 14.57
C SER A 140 17.20 -26.98 15.34
N PHE A 141 18.31 -26.27 15.46
CA PHE A 141 19.31 -26.49 16.52
C PHE A 141 19.78 -25.12 17.05
N GLY A 142 18.81 -24.29 17.44
CA GLY A 142 19.07 -23.06 18.18
C GLY A 142 19.14 -23.35 19.68
N GLY A 143 20.34 -23.68 20.17
CA GLY A 143 20.79 -23.51 21.56
C GLY A 143 19.93 -24.13 22.66
N PHE A 144 20.40 -25.23 23.25
CA PHE A 144 19.99 -25.62 24.61
C PHE A 144 20.40 -24.51 25.59
N ASP A 145 19.55 -23.49 25.77
CA ASP A 145 19.73 -22.55 26.88
C ASP A 145 19.42 -23.32 28.17
N LEU A 146 20.49 -23.76 28.85
CA LEU A 146 20.45 -24.44 30.14
C LEU A 146 19.60 -23.68 31.17
N LYS A 147 19.42 -22.37 30.98
CA LYS A 147 18.61 -21.51 31.84
C LYS A 147 17.11 -21.73 31.67
N GLU A 148 16.62 -22.02 30.46
CA GLU A 148 15.20 -22.23 30.18
C GLU A 148 14.76 -23.67 30.50
N ILE A 149 15.63 -24.66 30.25
CA ILE A 149 15.42 -26.05 30.66
C ILE A 149 15.47 -26.19 32.19
N GLY A 150 16.36 -25.43 32.85
CA GLY A 150 16.42 -25.37 34.31
C GLY A 150 15.12 -24.86 34.93
N LEU A 151 14.48 -23.87 34.30
CA LEU A 151 13.19 -23.32 34.74
C LEU A 151 12.04 -24.32 34.58
N GLY A 152 12.00 -25.03 33.44
CA GLY A 152 10.99 -26.07 33.20
C GLY A 152 11.09 -27.23 34.19
N ALA A 153 12.30 -27.72 34.47
CA ALA A 153 12.53 -28.80 35.43
C ALA A 153 12.20 -28.39 36.88
N ALA A 154 12.52 -27.16 37.28
CA ALA A 154 12.19 -26.63 38.60
C ALA A 154 10.66 -26.55 38.83
N LEU A 155 9.88 -26.20 37.81
CA LEU A 155 8.42 -26.17 37.88
C LEU A 155 7.83 -27.57 38.12
N ILE A 156 8.30 -28.58 37.38
CA ILE A 156 7.81 -29.96 37.53
C ILE A 156 8.20 -30.52 38.91
N ALA A 157 9.44 -30.32 39.34
CA ALA A 157 9.91 -30.76 40.66
C ALA A 157 9.18 -30.06 41.81
N GLY A 158 8.90 -28.76 41.68
CA GLY A 158 8.12 -27.99 42.67
C GLY A 158 6.68 -28.47 42.79
N ALA A 159 6.03 -28.82 41.68
CA ALA A 159 4.67 -29.37 41.68
C ALA A 159 4.61 -30.74 42.39
N LEU A 160 5.53 -31.66 42.07
CA LEU A 160 5.58 -32.98 42.70
C LEU A 160 5.97 -32.89 44.19
N GLY A 161 6.93 -32.03 44.53
CA GLY A 161 7.37 -31.84 45.91
C GLY A 161 6.29 -31.23 46.81
N SER A 162 5.55 -30.23 46.32
CA SER A 162 4.46 -29.62 47.08
C SER A 162 3.29 -30.59 47.29
N ALA A 163 2.93 -31.38 46.28
CA ALA A 163 1.92 -32.43 46.39
C ALA A 163 2.33 -33.51 47.42
N TYR A 164 3.58 -33.97 47.38
CA TYR A 164 4.09 -34.95 48.36
C TYR A 164 4.13 -34.38 49.78
N HIS A 165 4.61 -33.14 49.94
CA HIS A 165 4.68 -32.48 51.24
C HIS A 165 3.28 -32.29 51.86
N PHE A 166 2.28 -31.86 51.08
CA PHE A 166 0.90 -31.77 51.56
C PHE A 166 0.28 -33.14 51.85
N SER A 167 0.62 -34.17 51.06
CA SER A 167 0.16 -35.54 51.32
C SER A 167 0.70 -36.07 52.64
N ARG A 168 1.99 -35.85 52.95
CA ARG A 168 2.58 -36.25 54.25
C ARG A 168 2.04 -35.46 55.45
N ARG A 169 1.65 -34.19 55.28
CA ARG A 169 1.04 -33.44 56.38
C ARG A 169 -0.39 -33.89 56.70
N ARG A 170 -1.08 -34.57 55.77
CA ARG A 170 -2.43 -35.12 56.04
C ARG A 170 -2.42 -36.52 56.68
N THR A 171 -1.26 -37.12 56.92
CA THR A 171 -1.16 -38.40 57.66
C THR A 171 -0.88 -38.18 59.16
N GLY A 172 -1.18 -36.99 59.69
CA GLY A 172 -1.01 -36.63 61.11
C GLY A 172 -2.31 -36.30 61.86
N GLU A 173 -3.43 -36.10 61.17
CA GLU A 173 -4.73 -35.83 61.79
C GLU A 173 -5.80 -36.68 61.09
N ASP A 174 -5.97 -37.91 61.57
CA ASP A 174 -7.23 -38.69 61.65
C ASP A 174 -6.93 -40.20 61.84
N ALA A 175 -6.40 -40.53 63.03
CA ALA A 175 -6.60 -41.82 63.68
C ALA A 175 -6.57 -41.55 65.19
N GLY A 176 -7.67 -41.90 65.87
CA GLY A 176 -7.97 -41.54 67.26
C GLY A 176 -7.21 -42.31 68.33
#